data_AF-A0AAW1YPN0-F1
#
_entry.id   AF-A0AAW1YPN0-F1
#
_cell.length_a   1.000
_cell.length_b   1.000
_cell.length_c   1.000
_cell.angle_alpha   90.00
_cell.angle_beta   90.00
_cell.angle_gamma   90.00
#
_symmetry.space_group_name_H-M   'P 1'
#
loop_
_entity.id
_entity.type
_entity.pdbx_description
1 polymer ?
#
loop_
_entity_poly.entity_id
_entity_poly.type
_entity_poly.pdbx_seq_one_letter_code
_entity_poly.pdbx_strand_id
1 'polypeptide(L)' 'MYDVEIEDMEWNEELQAYTYPCGDLFQITKEDLKLGEEIARCPSCSVCINIVYNVEDLHGQEKQQSPRGPPSNPSL' A
#
# COMPACT_ATOMS: atom_id res chain seq x y z
N MET A 1 -1.45 -12.57 -10.43
CA MET A 1 -0.97 -12.06 -9.14
C MET A 1 0.08 -11.02 -9.48
N TYR A 2 -0.10 -9.81 -8.96
CA TYR A 2 0.84 -8.71 -9.09
C TYR A 2 1.31 -8.34 -7.69
N ASP A 3 2.56 -7.90 -7.59
CA ASP A 3 3.16 -7.45 -6.35
C ASP A 3 3.03 -5.93 -6.26
N VAL A 4 2.51 -5.44 -5.13
CA VAL A 4 2.32 -4.02 -4.84
C VAL A 4 3.03 -3.71 -3.53
N GLU A 5 3.86 -2.66 -3.54
CA GLU A 5 4.55 -2.21 -2.34
C GLU A 5 3.56 -1.49 -1.42
N ILE A 6 3.66 -1.73 -0.10
CA ILE A 6 2.76 -1.09 0.87
C ILE A 6 2.88 0.44 0.90
N GLU A 7 4.02 0.98 0.48
CA GLU A 7 4.23 2.43 0.30
C GLU A 7 3.36 3.02 -0.83
N ASP A 8 2.91 2.20 -1.78
CA ASP A 8 2.06 2.60 -2.91
C ASP A 8 0.55 2.47 -2.57
N MET A 9 0.23 1.88 -1.41
CA MET A 9 -1.14 1.77 -0.89
C MET A 9 -1.49 2.97 0.00
N GLU A 10 -2.77 3.33 0.03
CA GLU A 10 -3.28 4.41 0.86
C GLU A 10 -3.90 3.86 2.16
N TRP A 11 -3.46 4.38 3.30
CA TRP A 11 -4.03 4.03 4.60
C TRP A 11 -5.40 4.66 4.78
N ASN A 12 -6.42 3.84 5.04
CA ASN A 12 -7.77 4.28 5.36
C ASN A 12 -8.03 4.13 6.87
N GLU A 13 -8.12 5.26 7.58
CA GLU A 13 -8.35 5.29 9.03
C GLU A 13 -9.72 4.74 9.45
N GLU A 14 -10.75 4.89 8.61
CA GLU A 14 -12.10 4.39 8.92
C GLU A 14 -12.14 2.86 8.86
N LEU A 15 -11.48 2.28 7.86
CA LEU A 15 -11.42 0.83 7.65
C LEU A 15 -10.26 0.15 8.39
N GLN A 16 -9.32 0.92 8.95
CA GLN A 16 -8.06 0.42 9.54
C GLN A 16 -7.31 -0.52 8.58
N ALA A 17 -7.30 -0.17 7.30
CA ALA A 17 -6.79 -1.00 6.22
C ALA A 17 -6.03 -0.19 5.17
N TYR A 18 -5.05 -0.83 4.56
CA TYR A 18 -4.37 -0.33 3.36
C TYR A 18 -5.24 -0.62 2.14
N THR A 19 -5.47 0.41 1.34
CA THR A 19 -6.33 0.36 0.17
C THR A 19 -5.58 0.66 -1.12
N TYR A 20 -5.94 -0.01 -2.21
CA TYR A 20 -5.34 0.20 -3.53
C TYR A 20 -6.40 0.12 -4.63
N PRO A 21 -6.46 1.08 -5.57
CA PRO A 21 -7.50 1.12 -6.58
C PRO A 21 -7.33 0.02 -7.65
N CYS A 22 -8.41 -0.68 -7.99
CA CYS A 22 -8.44 -1.63 -9.11
C CYS A 22 -9.72 -1.57 -9.97
N GLY A 23 -10.61 -0.61 -9.67
CA GLY A 23 -11.97 -0.53 -10.18
C GLY A 23 -12.93 -0.22 -9.02
N ASP A 24 -12.95 -1.09 -8.01
CA ASP A 24 -13.35 -0.78 -6.63
C ASP A 24 -12.05 -0.57 -5.81
N LEU A 25 -11.85 -1.29 -4.71
CA LEU A 25 -10.71 -1.16 -3.81
C LEU A 25 -10.22 -2.54 -3.35
N PHE A 26 -8.94 -2.82 -3.55
CA PHE A 26 -8.24 -3.83 -2.76
C PHE A 26 -8.09 -3.32 -1.35
N GLN A 27 -8.24 -4.19 -0.35
CA GLN A 27 -8.06 -3.85 1.04
C GLN A 27 -7.33 -4.96 1.80
N ILE A 28 -6.47 -4.58 2.73
CA ILE A 28 -5.84 -5.48 3.69
C ILE A 28 -5.63 -4.78 5.02
N THR A 29 -5.97 -5.43 6.13
CA THR A 29 -5.83 -4.79 7.44
C THR A 29 -4.38 -4.83 7.91
N LYS A 30 -4.01 -3.87 8.77
CA LYS A 30 -2.70 -3.89 9.42
C LYS A 30 -2.50 -5.13 10.30
N GLU A 31 -3.58 -5.66 10.85
CA GLU A 31 -3.57 -6.87 11.68
C GLU A 31 -3.26 -8.11 10.84
N ASP A 32 -3.88 -8.22 9.67
CA ASP A 32 -3.61 -9.30 8.69
C ASP A 32 -2.14 -9.29 8.27
N LEU A 33 -1.59 -8.12 7.93
CA LEU A 33 -0.16 -7.97 7.61
C LEU A 33 0.75 -8.34 8.78
N LYS A 34 0.35 -8.07 10.04
CA LYS A 34 1.11 -8.51 11.22
C LYS A 34 1.06 -10.02 11.44
N LEU A 35 0.00 -10.67 10.99
CA LEU A 35 -0.16 -12.12 11.03
C LEU A 35 0.57 -12.84 9.87
N GLY A 36 1.10 -12.09 8.90
CA GLY A 36 1.77 -12.63 7.72
C GLY A 36 0.83 -12.86 6.53
N GLU A 37 -0.40 -12.34 6.58
CA GLU A 37 -1.28 -12.34 5.43
C GLU A 37 -0.92 -11.15 4.52
N GLU A 38 -0.42 -11.48 3.34
CA GLU A 38 0.06 -10.52 2.32
C GLU A 38 -0.87 -10.45 1.10
N ILE A 39 -2.00 -11.16 1.11
CA ILE A 39 -2.89 -11.22 -0.06
C ILE A 39 -4.06 -10.26 0.12
N ALA A 40 -4.02 -9.11 -0.57
CA ALA A 40 -5.15 -8.21 -0.60
C ALA A 40 -6.21 -8.70 -1.59
N ARG A 41 -7.47 -8.65 -1.16
CA ARG A 41 -8.63 -9.11 -1.92
C ARG A 41 -9.57 -7.95 -2.18
N CYS A 42 -10.19 -7.94 -3.36
CA CYS A 42 -11.20 -6.97 -3.73
C CYS A 42 -12.57 -7.67 -3.74
N PRO A 43 -13.61 -7.14 -3.08
CA PRO A 43 -14.94 -7.75 -3.08
C PRO A 43 -15.62 -7.71 -4.46
N SER A 44 -15.18 -6.80 -5.34
CA SER A 44 -15.76 -6.58 -6.67
C SER A 44 -14.97 -7.24 -7.80
N CYS A 45 -13.74 -7.71 -7.53
CA CYS A 45 -12.87 -8.33 -8.52
C CYS A 45 -12.44 -9.73 -8.06
N SER A 46 -12.29 -10.67 -9.00
CA SER A 46 -11.74 -12.00 -8.70
C SER A 46 -10.20 -12.04 -8.67
N VAL A 47 -9.55 -10.89 -8.86
CA VAL A 47 -8.09 -10.76 -8.85
C VAL A 47 -7.62 -10.60 -7.40
N CYS A 48 -6.42 -11.11 -7.11
CA CYS A 48 -5.72 -10.90 -5.85
C CYS A 48 -4.33 -10.34 -6.15
N ILE A 49 -3.83 -9.49 -5.26
CA ILE A 49 -2.47 -8.92 -5.32
C ILE A 49 -1.68 -9.33 -4.08
N ASN A 50 -0.36 -9.46 -4.23
CA ASN A 50 0.56 -9.68 -3.13
C ASN A 50 1.08 -8.33 -2.64
N ILE A 51 1.03 -8.11 -1.34
CA ILE A 51 1.50 -6.89 -0.70
C ILE A 51 2.92 -7.14 -0.21
N VAL A 52 3.85 -6.40 -0.78
CA VAL A 52 5.25 -6.42 -0.38
C VAL A 52 5.44 -5.36 0.70
N TYR A 53 5.73 -5.79 1.92
CA TYR A 53 5.92 -4.91 3.06
C TYR A 53 7.12 -5.35 3.90
N ASN A 54 7.73 -4.37 4.58
CA ASN A 54 8.65 -4.64 5.67
C ASN A 54 7.93 -4.36 6.99
N VAL A 55 8.22 -5.13 8.03
CA VAL A 55 7.60 -4.95 9.36
C VAL A 55 7.84 -3.54 9.89
N GLU A 56 8.96 -2.92 9.56
CA GLU A 56 9.27 -1.54 9.97
C GLU A 56 8.35 -0.49 9.33
N ASP A 57 7.87 -0.74 8.11
CA ASP A 57 6.99 0.19 7.38
C ASP A 57 5.62 0.31 8.05
N LEU A 58 5.09 -0.81 8.56
CA LEU A 58 3.85 -0.84 9.33
C LEU A 58 3.92 0.03 10.59
N HIS A 59 5.10 0.24 11.16
CA HIS A 59 5.28 1.05 12.38
C HIS A 59 5.59 2.52 12.08
N GLY A 60 5.94 2.86 10.83
CA GLY A 60 6.58 4.12 10.44
C GLY A 60 5.73 5.10 9.62
N GLN A 61 4.43 4.86 9.46
CA GLN A 61 3.55 5.70 8.63
C GLN A 61 3.17 7.03 9.30
N GLU A 62 4.18 7.83 9.65
CA GLU A 62 4.09 9.28 9.90
C GLU A 62 4.86 10.07 8.82
N LYS A 63 5.38 9.39 7.78
CA LYS A 63 6.11 10.05 6.69
C LYS A 63 5.15 10.56 5.62
N GLN A 64 4.77 11.81 5.80
CA GLN A 64 4.59 12.84 4.76
C GLN A 64 4.90 12.33 3.34
N GLN A 65 3.86 12.19 2.51
CA GLN A 65 3.97 12.16 1.06
C GLN A 65 4.86 13.35 0.62
N SER A 66 6.12 13.07 0.36
CA SER A 66 6.97 13.94 -0.44
C SER A 66 7.03 13.29 -1.82
N PRO A 67 6.54 13.97 -2.88
CA PRO A 67 6.60 13.40 -4.22
C PRO A 67 8.07 13.16 -4.57
N ARG A 68 8.46 11.89 -4.70
CA ARG A 68 9.74 11.49 -5.31
C ARG A 68 9.68 11.78 -6.81
N GLY A 69 9.76 13.05 -7.18
CA GLY A 69 10.18 13.50 -8.51
C GLY A 69 11.71 13.58 -8.56
N PRO A 70 12.36 13.26 -9.68
CA PRO A 70 13.82 13.28 -9.78
C PRO A 70 14.37 14.72 -9.65
N PRO A 71 15.60 14.90 -9.15
CA PRO A 71 16.26 16.20 -9.19
C PRO A 71 16.69 16.50 -10.64
N SER A 72 15.90 17.30 -11.36
CA SER A 72 16.36 17.88 -12.62
C SER A 72 17.24 19.10 -12.30
N ASN A 73 18.55 18.84 -12.39
CA ASN A 73 19.73 19.71 -12.22
C ASN A 73 19.59 21.20 -12.63
N PRO A 74 20.40 22.11 -12.07
CA PRO A 74 20.45 23.50 -12.51
C PRO A 74 21.27 23.60 -13.81
N SER A 75 20.78 24.35 -14.78
CA SER A 75 21.59 24.78 -15.92
C SER A 75 21.25 26.21 -16.32
N LEU A 76 22.28 27.04 -16.16
CA LEU A 76 22.45 28.48 -16.42
C LEU A 76 21.79 29.48 -15.47
#